data_AF-A0A3C1UFU4-F1
#
_entry.id   AF-A0A3C1UFU4-F1
#
_cell.length_a   1.000
_cell.length_b   1.000
_cell.length_c   1.000
_cell.angle_alpha   90.00
_cell.angle_beta   90.00
_cell.angle_gamma   90.00
#
_symmetry.space_group_name_H-M   'P 1'
#
loop_
_entity.id
_entity.type
_entity.pdbx_description
1 polymer ?
#
loop_
_entity_poly.entity_id
_entity_poly.type
_entity_poly.pdbx_seq_one_letter_code
_entity_poly.pdbx_strand_id
1 'polypeptide(L)' 'LGNILTGQIDIEGVDVGNPLLAMHSVRETGSVDDHINMIKVFKQFFS' A
#
# COMPACT_ATOMS: atom_id res chain seq x y z
N LEU A 1 9.65 -1.84 -1.15
CA LEU A 1 10.58 -0.88 -1.79
C LEU A 1 10.95 0.26 -0.84
N GLY A 2 10.19 0.48 0.25
CA GLY A 2 10.41 1.58 1.19
C GLY A 2 11.83 1.68 1.71
N ASN A 3 12.42 0.60 2.23
CA ASN A 3 13.80 0.64 2.76
C ASN A 3 14.87 1.03 1.74
N ILE A 4 14.67 0.69 0.46
CA ILE A 4 15.61 1.11 -0.60
C ILE A 4 15.45 2.61 -0.83
N LEU A 5 14.21 3.09 -0.89
CA LEU A 5 13.86 4.49 -1.06
C LEU A 5 14.41 5.37 0.07
N THR A 6 14.20 4.98 1.33
CA THR A 6 14.72 5.71 2.49
C THR A 6 16.25 5.62 2.62
N GLY A 7 16.88 4.61 2.02
CA GLY A 7 18.34 4.52 1.90
C GLY A 7 18.92 5.42 0.79
N GLN A 8 18.11 5.84 -0.18
CA GLN A 8 18.54 6.69 -1.30
C GLN A 8 18.19 8.17 -1.10
N ILE A 9 17.14 8.45 -0.33
CA ILE A 9 16.62 9.77 -0.06
C ILE A 9 16.33 9.85 1.44
N ASP A 10 16.91 10.85 2.10
CA ASP A 10 16.72 11.07 3.54
C ASP A 10 15.34 11.68 3.84
N ILE A 11 14.31 10.83 3.75
CA ILE A 11 12.92 11.13 4.06
C ILE A 11 12.33 10.00 4.90
N GLU A 12 11.48 10.38 5.85
CA GLU A 12 10.68 9.40 6.58
C GLU A 12 9.53 8.89 5.70
N GLY A 13 9.29 7.58 5.72
CA GLY A 13 8.26 6.93 4.93
C GLY A 13 7.77 5.63 5.55
N VAL A 14 6.55 5.22 5.20
CA VAL A 14 5.94 3.98 5.65
C VAL A 14 5.44 3.18 4.46
N ASP A 15 5.79 1.90 4.40
CA ASP A 15 5.23 0.96 3.42
C ASP A 15 3.82 0.55 3.85
N VAL A 16 2.84 0.75 2.98
CA VAL A 16 1.41 0.42 3.21
C VAL A 16 0.86 -0.37 2.03
N GLY A 17 -0.19 -1.14 2.25
CA GLY A 17 -0.85 -1.91 1.20
C GLY A 17 -2.17 -2.53 1.65
N ASN A 18 -2.90 -3.06 0.67
CA ASN A 18 -4.16 -3.74 0.93
C ASN A 18 -3.95 -5.24 1.10
N PRO A 19 -4.60 -5.86 2.09
CA PRO A 19 -4.56 -7.30 2.23
C PRO A 19 -5.23 -7.96 1.01
N LEU A 20 -4.61 -9.04 0.56
CA LEU A 20 -5.11 -9.88 -0.53
C LEU A 20 -4.71 -11.32 -0.27
N LEU A 21 -5.47 -12.26 -0.84
CA LEU A 21 -5.23 -13.68 -0.75
C LEU A 21 -4.56 -14.21 -2.02
N ALA A 22 -3.70 -15.21 -1.83
CA ALA A 22 -2.95 -15.91 -2.87
C ALA A 22 -2.02 -14.99 -3.68
N MET A 23 -1.26 -14.12 -2.98
CA MET A 23 -0.24 -13.28 -3.63
C MET A 23 0.69 -14.11 -4.52
N HIS A 24 0.92 -13.65 -5.74
CA HIS A 24 1.65 -14.35 -6.82
C HIS A 24 0.89 -15.50 -7.52
N SER A 25 -0.41 -15.68 -7.25
CA SER A 25 -1.27 -16.58 -8.04
C SER A 25 -1.62 -15.98 -9.40
N VAL A 26 -1.96 -16.82 -10.38
CA VAL A 26 -2.59 -16.39 -11.65
C VAL A 26 -3.93 -15.68 -11.42
N ARG A 27 -4.57 -15.93 -10.26
CA ARG A 27 -5.79 -15.28 -9.83
C ARG A 27 -5.72 -14.97 -8.33
N GLU A 28 -5.63 -13.69 -8.01
CA GLU A 28 -5.60 -13.16 -6.65
C GLU A 28 -7.01 -12.72 -6.22
N THR A 29 -7.28 -12.71 -4.91
CA THR A 29 -8.58 -12.28 -4.35
C THR A 29 -8.36 -11.13 -3.38
N GLY A 30 -9.00 -9.99 -3.63
CA GLY A 30 -8.94 -8.81 -2.77
C GLY A 30 -10.33 -8.36 -2.31
N SER A 31 -10.39 -7.62 -1.20
CA SER A 31 -11.62 -7.02 -0.69
C SER A 31 -11.91 -5.66 -1.34
N VAL A 32 -13.19 -5.40 -1.63
CA VAL A 32 -13.64 -4.10 -2.13
C VAL A 32 -13.52 -3.02 -1.05
N ASP A 33 -13.81 -3.37 0.20
CA ASP A 33 -13.76 -2.42 1.32
C ASP A 33 -12.33 -1.96 1.60
N ASP A 34 -11.36 -2.87 1.51
CA ASP A 34 -9.94 -2.52 1.66
C ASP A 34 -9.48 -1.56 0.56
N HIS A 35 -9.99 -1.74 -0.67
CA HIS A 35 -9.71 -0.82 -1.78
C HIS A 35 -10.26 0.59 -1.50
N ILE A 36 -11.52 0.68 -1.04
CA ILE A 36 -12.15 1.96 -0.70
C ILE A 36 -11.43 2.64 0.47
N ASN A 37 -11.03 1.88 1.49
CA ASN A 37 -10.33 2.42 2.65
C ASN A 37 -8.93 2.92 2.31
N MET A 38 -8.21 2.25 1.41
CA MET A 38 -6.91 2.73 0.95
C MET A 38 -7.01 4.08 0.24
N ILE A 39 -8.06 4.27 -0.57
CA ILE A 39 -8.33 5.56 -1.22
C ILE A 39 -8.55 6.65 -0.16
N LYS A 40 -9.28 6.35 0.92
CA LYS A 40 -9.49 7.31 2.03
C LYS A 40 -8.18 7.64 2.73
N VAL A 41 -7.34 6.65 3.01
CA VAL A 41 -6.02 6.86 3.64
C VAL A 41 -5.15 7.78 2.79
N PHE A 42 -5.06 7.55 1.48
CA PHE A 42 -4.29 8.44 0.60
C PHE A 42 -4.87 9.85 0.51
N LYS A 43 -6.20 9.99 0.44
CA LYS A 43 -6.86 11.31 0.48
C LYS A 43 -6.56 12.05 1.78
N GLN A 44 -6.56 11.34 2.91
CA GLN A 44 -6.25 11.92 4.22
C GLN A 44 -4.78 12.32 4.32
N PHE A 45 -3.86 11.58 3.71
CA PHE A 45 -2.43 11.87 3.73
C PHE A 45 -2.06 13.15 2.95
N PHE A 46 -2.79 13.48 1.89
CA PHE A 46 -2.53 14.65 1.04
C PHE A 46 -3.44 15.87 1.35
N SER A 47 -4.35 15.75 2.32
CA SER A 47 -5.16 16.86 2.81
C SER A 47 -4.44 17.61 3.92
#